data_AF-A0ABD3AIL9-F1
#
_entry.id   AF-A0ABD3AIL9-F1
#
_cell.length_a   1.000
_cell.length_b   1.000
_cell.length_c   1.000
_cell.angle_alpha   90.00
_cell.angle_beta   90.00
_cell.angle_gamma   90.00
#
_symmetry.space_group_name_H-M   'P 1'
#
loop_
_entity.id
_entity.type
_entity.pdbx_description
1 polymer ?
#
loop_
_entity_poly.entity_id
_entity_poly.type
_entity_poly.pdbx_seq_one_letter_code
_entity_poly.pdbx_strand_id
1 'polypeptide(L)'
;MVRTDGNYGEGIEDVYSLKRYVDLTADETSDLWLTAQKVGCELESYHRSSSLTFAIQDGLQAGQTVPHVHIHILPRKSGDFEKNDEIYDAIDVEEKALKQKLDLDKERKDRNLEEMAEEAQEYRKLFS
;
A
#
# COMPACT_ATOMS: atom_id res chain seq x y z
N MET A 1 1.52 9.04 -39.35
CA MET A 1 2.00 7.73 -39.82
C MET A 1 3.32 7.44 -39.13
N VAL A 2 3.26 6.89 -37.93
CA VAL A 2 4.45 6.42 -37.19
C VAL A 2 4.27 4.92 -37.08
N ARG A 3 5.18 4.17 -37.68
CA ARG A 3 5.23 2.71 -37.61
C ARG A 3 5.81 2.32 -36.26
N THR A 4 5.15 1.43 -35.54
CA THR A 4 5.70 0.72 -34.39
C THR A 4 5.74 -0.75 -34.75
N ASP A 5 6.82 -1.15 -35.42
CA ASP A 5 7.14 -2.55 -35.68
C ASP A 5 8.05 -3.02 -34.52
N GLY A 6 7.43 -3.58 -33.48
CA GLY A 6 8.11 -4.16 -32.34
C GLY A 6 7.46 -5.49 -31.99
N ASN A 7 7.98 -6.56 -32.60
CA ASN A 7 7.69 -7.95 -32.28
C ASN A 7 7.90 -8.18 -30.77
N TYR A 8 6.82 -8.37 -30.01
CA TYR A 8 6.88 -9.08 -28.75
C TYR A 8 6.74 -10.56 -29.06
N GLY A 9 7.85 -11.28 -28.87
CA GLY A 9 7.94 -12.72 -29.02
C GLY A 9 6.99 -13.45 -28.07
N GLU A 10 6.68 -14.67 -28.49
CA GLU A 10 5.81 -15.65 -27.86
C GLU A 10 6.04 -15.82 -26.35
N GLY A 11 4.95 -15.87 -25.59
CA GLY A 11 4.91 -16.60 -24.31
C GLY A 11 5.02 -15.77 -23.02
N ILE A 12 4.16 -14.77 -22.83
CA ILE A 12 3.72 -14.40 -21.48
C ILE A 12 2.20 -14.30 -21.56
N GLU A 13 1.51 -15.29 -20.98
CA GLU A 13 0.07 -15.28 -20.79
C GLU A 13 -0.37 -13.93 -20.19
N ASP A 14 -1.56 -13.46 -20.56
CA ASP A 14 -2.21 -12.26 -20.05
C ASP A 14 -2.21 -12.20 -18.50
N VAL A 15 -1.09 -11.76 -17.91
CA VAL A 15 -1.01 -11.37 -16.51
C VAL A 15 -1.86 -10.11 -16.44
N TYR A 16 -3.06 -10.21 -15.84
CA TYR A 16 -3.97 -9.09 -15.55
C TYR A 16 -3.19 -7.77 -15.49
N SER A 17 -3.41 -6.89 -16.46
CA SER A 17 -2.76 -5.58 -16.56
C SER A 17 -2.76 -4.88 -15.20
N LEU A 18 -1.67 -5.01 -14.44
CA LEU A 18 -1.53 -4.36 -13.14
C LEU A 18 -1.54 -2.86 -13.43
N LYS A 19 -2.53 -2.13 -12.90
CA LYS A 19 -2.54 -0.67 -13.05
C LYS A 19 -1.31 -0.11 -12.30
N ARG A 20 -0.45 0.59 -13.04
CA ARG A 20 0.79 1.16 -12.52
C ARG A 20 0.58 2.60 -12.08
N TYR A 21 1.41 3.05 -11.15
CA TYR A 21 1.47 4.45 -10.76
C TYR A 21 1.83 5.35 -11.94
N VAL A 22 2.71 4.87 -12.84
CA VAL A 22 3.11 5.60 -14.05
C VAL A 22 1.97 5.79 -15.07
N ASP A 23 0.86 5.07 -14.91
CA ASP A 23 -0.32 5.19 -15.78
C ASP A 23 -1.27 6.31 -15.31
N LEU A 24 -1.03 6.91 -14.13
CA LEU A 24 -1.86 7.99 -13.61
C LEU A 24 -1.58 9.30 -14.35
N THR A 25 -2.65 10.05 -14.60
CA THR A 25 -2.56 11.44 -15.05
C THR A 25 -1.96 12.34 -13.97
N ALA A 26 -1.54 13.55 -14.36
CA ALA A 26 -1.05 14.54 -13.40
C ALA A 26 -2.12 14.92 -12.36
N ASP A 27 -3.38 15.03 -12.79
CA ASP A 27 -4.50 15.36 -11.91
C ASP A 27 -4.78 14.23 -10.91
N GLU A 28 -4.82 12.97 -11.37
CA GLU A 28 -4.97 11.81 -10.49
C GLU A 28 -3.80 11.68 -9.51
N THR A 29 -2.58 11.92 -9.97
CA THR A 29 -1.38 11.88 -9.12
C THR A 29 -1.45 12.95 -8.02
N SER A 30 -1.84 14.17 -8.39
CA SER A 30 -1.99 15.27 -7.45
C SER A 30 -3.10 14.99 -6.44
N ASP A 31 -4.28 14.56 -6.90
CA ASP A 31 -5.42 14.25 -6.03
C ASP A 31 -5.11 13.12 -5.05
N LEU A 32 -4.43 12.06 -5.52
CA LEU A 32 -4.02 10.92 -4.71
C LEU A 32 -3.10 11.35 -3.54
N TRP A 33 -2.07 12.16 -3.81
CA TRP A 33 -1.13 12.60 -2.79
C TRP A 33 -1.71 13.66 -1.85
N LEU A 34 -2.55 14.57 -2.36
CA LEU A 34 -3.26 15.53 -1.52
C LEU A 34 -4.22 14.82 -0.56
N THR A 35 -4.93 13.80 -1.05
CA THR A 35 -5.79 12.95 -0.22
C THR A 35 -4.97 12.17 0.81
N ALA A 36 -3.86 11.55 0.40
CA ALA A 36 -2.99 10.82 1.32
C ALA A 36 -2.40 11.73 2.42
N GLN A 37 -1.99 12.95 2.08
CA GLN A 37 -1.53 13.94 3.05
C GLN A 37 -2.62 14.28 4.07
N LYS A 38 -3.83 14.57 3.60
CA LYS A 38 -4.97 14.91 4.47
C LYS A 38 -5.33 13.74 5.39
N VAL A 39 -5.41 12.52 4.84
CA VAL A 39 -5.70 11.31 5.62
C VAL A 39 -4.61 11.03 6.65
N GLY A 40 -3.34 11.13 6.25
CA GLY A 40 -2.21 10.90 7.13
C GLY A 40 -2.21 11.83 8.34
N CYS A 41 -2.47 13.12 8.14
CA CYS A 41 -2.52 14.12 9.21
C CYS A 41 -3.56 13.78 10.30
N GLU A 42 -4.78 13.41 9.87
CA GLU A 42 -5.83 13.02 10.81
C GLU A 42 -5.52 11.70 11.50
N LEU A 43 -5.00 10.70 10.78
CA LEU A 43 -4.65 9.40 11.36
C LEU A 43 -3.48 9.48 12.33
N GLU A 44 -2.47 10.30 12.07
CA GLU A 44 -1.35 10.53 12.99
C GLU A 44 -1.87 11.07 14.33
N SER A 45 -2.75 12.09 14.27
CA SER A 45 -3.36 12.70 15.45
C SER A 45 -4.27 11.72 16.18
N TYR A 46 -5.17 11.05 15.47
CA TYR A 46 -6.13 10.10 16.04
C TYR A 46 -5.43 8.94 16.77
N HIS A 47 -4.38 8.38 16.16
CA HIS A 47 -3.64 7.27 16.74
C HIS A 47 -2.61 7.70 17.79
N ARG A 48 -2.42 9.00 18.03
CA ARG A 48 -1.36 9.57 18.89
C ARG A 48 0.02 9.06 18.47
N SER A 49 0.22 9.05 17.16
CA SER A 49 1.49 8.72 16.52
C SER A 49 2.36 9.98 16.40
N SER A 50 3.63 9.80 16.07
CA SER A 50 4.59 10.91 15.94
C SER A 50 5.22 10.99 14.56
N SER A 51 4.90 10.04 13.68
CA SER A 51 5.38 9.99 12.29
C SER A 51 4.41 9.17 11.44
N LEU A 52 4.59 9.21 10.12
CA LEU A 52 3.84 8.43 9.14
C LEU A 52 4.79 7.73 8.17
N THR A 53 4.42 6.53 7.73
CA THR A 53 5.01 5.88 6.56
C THR A 53 4.00 5.88 5.42
N PHE A 54 4.41 6.43 4.28
CA PHE A 54 3.68 6.36 3.02
C PHE A 54 4.40 5.42 2.07
N ALA A 55 3.72 4.40 1.54
CA ALA A 55 4.33 3.43 0.63
C ALA A 55 3.41 3.09 -0.55
N ILE A 56 4.01 2.94 -1.73
CA ILE A 56 3.38 2.44 -2.96
C ILE A 56 4.20 1.26 -3.46
N GLN A 57 3.54 0.14 -3.66
CA GLN A 57 4.12 -1.04 -4.31
C GLN A 57 3.70 -1.01 -5.79
N ASP A 58 4.52 -0.38 -6.63
CA ASP A 58 4.20 -0.17 -8.05
C ASP A 58 4.73 -1.30 -8.95
N GLY A 59 3.86 -2.29 -9.21
CA GLY A 59 4.17 -3.47 -10.03
C GLY A 59 4.55 -4.70 -9.21
N LEU A 60 4.52 -5.86 -9.88
CA LEU A 60 4.71 -7.17 -9.25
C LEU A 60 6.03 -7.27 -8.46
N GLN A 61 7.14 -6.78 -9.03
CA GLN A 61 8.46 -6.83 -8.39
C GLN A 61 8.61 -5.87 -7.21
N ALA A 62 7.67 -4.94 -7.02
CA ALA A 62 7.60 -4.07 -5.84
C ALA A 62 6.64 -4.62 -4.76
N GLY A 63 6.06 -5.80 -4.97
CA GLY A 63 5.12 -6.45 -4.05
C GLY A 63 3.64 -6.14 -4.30
N GLN A 64 3.27 -5.63 -5.48
CA GLN A 64 1.87 -5.33 -5.79
C GLN A 64 1.04 -6.62 -5.94
N THR A 65 0.10 -6.84 -5.01
CA THR A 65 -0.74 -8.05 -5.01
C THR A 65 -2.13 -7.84 -5.61
N VAL A 66 -2.65 -6.61 -5.61
CA VAL A 66 -3.97 -6.27 -6.18
C VAL A 66 -3.79 -5.31 -7.37
N PRO A 67 -4.46 -5.52 -8.52
CA PRO A 67 -4.27 -4.75 -9.76
C PRO A 67 -4.88 -3.34 -9.72
N HIS A 68 -4.60 -2.57 -8.67
CA HIS A 68 -4.95 -1.15 -8.56
C HIS A 68 -3.84 -0.40 -7.81
N VAL A 69 -3.63 0.88 -8.16
CA VAL A 69 -2.72 1.76 -7.42
C VAL A 69 -3.35 2.10 -6.08
N HIS A 70 -2.62 1.87 -4.99
CA HIS A 70 -3.01 2.24 -3.64
C HIS A 70 -1.79 2.73 -2.85
N ILE A 71 -2.04 3.60 -1.86
CA ILE A 71 -1.03 4.09 -0.93
C ILE A 71 -1.32 3.44 0.43
N HIS A 72 -0.31 2.80 1.01
CA HIS A 72 -0.33 2.46 2.43
C HIS A 72 0.02 3.69 3.25
N ILE A 73 -0.80 3.99 4.26
CA ILE A 73 -0.60 5.06 5.22
C ILE A 73 -0.52 4.41 6.59
N LEU A 74 0.66 4.39 7.19
CA LEU A 74 0.89 3.76 8.49
C LEU A 74 1.30 4.82 9.52
N PRO A 75 0.45 5.14 10.51
CA PRO A 75 0.82 5.93 11.67
C PRO A 75 1.90 5.21 12.49
N ARG A 76 3.00 5.91 12.80
CA ARG A 76 4.18 5.36 13.45
C ARG A 76 4.40 5.92 14.84
N LYS A 77 4.84 5.06 15.77
CA LYS A 77 5.21 5.42 17.15
C LYS A 77 6.63 4.99 17.44
N SER A 78 7.31 5.70 18.35
CA SER A 78 8.62 5.26 18.83
C SER A 78 8.56 3.83 19.36
N GLY A 79 9.37 2.93 18.79
CA GLY A 79 9.43 1.52 19.18
C GLY A 79 8.28 0.65 18.66
N ASP A 80 7.47 1.13 17.71
CA ASP A 80 6.44 0.30 17.06
C ASP A 80 7.01 -0.78 16.14
N PHE A 81 8.24 -0.57 15.68
CA PHE A 81 9.05 -1.50 14.93
C PHE A 81 10.47 -1.40 15.48
N GLU A 82 11.03 -2.53 15.92
CA GLU A 82 12.36 -2.56 16.54
C GLU A 82 13.48 -2.16 15.54
N LYS A 83 13.23 -2.28 14.24
CA LYS A 83 14.19 -1.93 13.17
C LYS A 83 13.48 -1.24 12.01
N ASN A 84 13.68 0.07 11.87
CA ASN A 84 12.99 0.91 10.87
C ASN A 84 13.46 0.69 9.43
N ASP A 85 14.73 0.33 9.22
CA ASP A 85 15.31 0.12 7.88
C ASP A 85 15.04 -1.29 7.32
N GLU A 86 14.68 -2.24 8.19
CA GLU A 86 14.24 -3.58 7.79
C GLU A 86 12.78 -3.60 7.33
N ILE A 87 12.08 -2.46 7.21
CA ILE A 87 10.73 -2.44 6.62
C ILE A 87 10.77 -2.93 5.17
N TYR A 88 11.80 -2.55 4.40
CA TYR A 88 11.95 -2.98 3.01
C TYR A 88 12.44 -4.42 2.90
N ASP A 89 13.34 -4.84 3.79
CA ASP A 89 13.76 -6.24 3.88
C ASP A 89 12.63 -7.14 4.39
N ALA A 90 11.78 -6.65 5.32
CA ALA A 90 10.58 -7.34 5.77
C ALA A 90 9.56 -7.44 4.64
N ILE A 91 9.31 -6.39 3.86
CA ILE A 91 8.39 -6.47 2.70
C ILE A 91 8.89 -7.48 1.64
N ASP A 92 10.19 -7.48 1.30
CA ASP A 92 10.78 -8.36 0.27
C ASP A 92 11.00 -9.81 0.77
N VAL A 93 11.25 -9.99 2.08
CA VAL A 93 11.34 -11.31 2.74
C VAL A 93 9.96 -11.87 3.06
N GLU A 94 8.97 -11.05 3.45
CA GLU A 94 7.59 -11.44 3.73
C GLU A 94 6.90 -12.00 2.48
N GLU A 95 7.21 -11.51 1.28
CA GLU A 95 6.62 -12.03 0.04
C GLU A 95 7.22 -13.40 -0.37
N LYS A 96 8.50 -13.64 -0.10
CA LYS A 96 9.12 -14.98 -0.25
C LYS A 96 8.70 -15.94 0.87
N ALA A 97 8.47 -15.41 2.07
CA ALA A 97 7.97 -16.11 3.25
C ALA A 97 6.44 -16.21 3.29
N LEU A 98 5.71 -15.69 2.30
CA LEU A 98 4.26 -15.86 2.15
C LEU A 98 3.85 -17.34 2.04
N LYS A 99 4.82 -18.24 1.83
CA LYS A 99 4.65 -19.70 1.96
C LYS A 99 5.03 -20.28 3.33
N GLN A 100 5.81 -19.61 4.17
CA GLN A 100 6.27 -20.10 5.48
C GLN A 100 6.37 -18.98 6.54
N LYS A 101 5.21 -18.58 7.08
CA LYS A 101 4.97 -18.18 8.49
C LYS A 101 6.10 -17.39 9.19
N LEU A 102 6.01 -16.06 9.17
CA LEU A 102 6.62 -15.24 10.21
C LEU A 102 5.81 -15.34 11.52
N ASP A 103 6.52 -15.22 12.65
CA ASP A 103 5.93 -15.21 14.01
C ASP A 103 4.98 -14.03 14.26
N LEU A 104 5.06 -12.95 13.46
CA LEU A 104 4.21 -11.76 13.58
C LEU A 104 2.75 -12.02 13.13
N ASP A 105 2.53 -12.97 12.21
CA ASP A 105 1.19 -13.34 11.73
C ASP A 105 0.50 -14.38 12.62
N LYS A 106 1.21 -15.00 13.58
CA LYS A 106 0.59 -15.99 14.47
C LYS A 106 -0.46 -15.37 15.40
N GLU A 107 -0.31 -14.08 15.70
CA GLU A 107 -1.23 -13.32 16.55
C GLU A 107 -2.15 -12.38 15.76
N ARG A 108 -1.92 -12.24 14.44
CA ARG A 108 -2.80 -11.47 13.56
C ARG A 108 -4.18 -12.11 13.53
N LYS A 109 -5.14 -11.43 14.15
CA LYS A 109 -6.56 -11.75 14.03
C LYS A 109 -7.13 -10.88 12.93
N ASP A 110 -7.65 -11.52 11.89
CA ASP A 110 -8.40 -10.79 10.88
C ASP A 110 -9.61 -10.12 11.54
N ARG A 111 -9.74 -8.82 11.29
CA ARG A 111 -10.87 -8.03 11.76
C ARG A 111 -12.11 -8.44 11.02
N ASN A 112 -13.25 -8.40 11.70
CA ASN A 112 -14.53 -8.64 11.06
C ASN A 112 -15.05 -7.37 10.36
N LEU A 113 -16.08 -7.52 9.52
CA LEU A 113 -16.64 -6.41 8.74
C LEU A 113 -17.27 -5.32 9.61
N GLU A 114 -17.82 -5.68 10.77
CA GLU A 114 -18.45 -4.74 11.71
C GLU A 114 -17.39 -3.85 12.35
N GLU A 115 -16.30 -4.43 12.86
CA GLU A 115 -15.14 -3.69 13.40
C GLU A 115 -14.55 -2.72 12.37
N MET A 116 -14.40 -3.16 11.12
CA MET A 116 -13.92 -2.30 10.03
C MET A 116 -14.89 -1.16 9.71
N ALA A 117 -16.20 -1.44 9.74
CA ALA A 117 -17.23 -0.44 9.47
C ALA A 117 -17.32 0.61 10.58
N GLU A 118 -17.21 0.19 11.84
CA GLU A 118 -17.15 1.08 13.01
C GLU A 118 -15.93 1.98 12.97
N GLU A 119 -14.74 1.41 12.75
CA GLU A 119 -13.50 2.18 12.59
C GLU A 119 -13.63 3.24 11.48
N ALA A 120 -14.17 2.83 10.31
CA ALA A 120 -14.40 3.77 9.21
C ALA A 120 -15.40 4.87 9.57
N GLN A 121 -16.41 4.60 10.41
CA GLN A 121 -17.32 5.64 10.90
C GLN A 121 -16.62 6.62 11.82
N GLU A 122 -15.71 6.17 12.68
CA GLU A 122 -14.89 7.06 13.50
C GLU A 122 -13.97 7.94 12.65
N TYR A 123 -13.29 7.36 11.65
CA TYR A 123 -12.44 8.14 10.74
C TYR A 123 -13.21 9.19 9.95
N ARG A 124 -14.44 8.90 9.52
CA ARG A 124 -15.27 9.91 8.81
C ARG A 124 -15.49 11.18 9.64
N LYS A 125 -15.59 11.07 10.97
CA LYS A 125 -15.78 12.21 11.88
C LYS A 125 -14.56 13.13 11.96
N LEU A 126 -13.39 12.68 11.49
CA LEU A 126 -12.17 13.49 11.46
C LEU A 126 -12.15 14.49 10.30
N PHE A 127 -12.98 14.26 9.27
CA PHE A 127 -12.98 15.07 8.05
C PHE A 127 -14.26 15.90 7.87
N SER A 128 -15.13 15.91 8.88
CA SER A 128 -16.40 16.66 8.91
C SER A 128 -16.24 18.12 9.31
#